data_AF-A0A087SS34-F1
#
_entry.id   AF-A0A087SS34-F1
#
_cell.length_a   1.000
_cell.length_b   1.000
_cell.length_c   1.000
_cell.angle_alpha   90.00
_cell.angle_beta   90.00
_cell.angle_gamma   90.00
#
_symmetry.space_group_name_H-M   'P 1'
#
loop_
_entity.id
_entity.type
_entity.pdbx_description
1 polymer ?
#
loop_
_entity_poly.entity_id
_entity_poly.type
_entity_poly.pdbx_seq_one_letter_code
_entity_poly.pdbx_strand_id
1 'polypeptide(L)'
;MAQTLQDRLNINSQLEHLQSKYVGTGHADTTRFEWNLNIKRDTYASLVGHHSLATYHAIAENESIGRVKYNFVQNMLFPCGLPPERDDD
;
A
#
# COMPACT_ATOMS: atom_id res chain seq x y z
N MET A 1 7.06 -32.50 -15.57
CA MET A 1 5.58 -32.44 -15.61
C MET A 1 5.21 -31.09 -16.21
N ALA A 2 4.61 -31.08 -17.40
CA ALA A 2 4.10 -29.85 -17.99
C ALA A 2 2.78 -29.50 -17.29
N GLN A 3 2.69 -28.31 -16.68
CA GLN A 3 1.43 -27.81 -16.13
C GLN A 3 0.44 -27.62 -17.27
N THR A 4 -0.79 -28.11 -17.10
CA THR A 4 -1.84 -27.95 -18.10
C THR A 4 -2.36 -26.51 -18.09
N LEU A 5 -2.96 -26.05 -19.20
CA LEU A 5 -3.53 -24.70 -19.28
C LEU A 5 -4.57 -24.45 -18.18
N GLN A 6 -5.31 -25.51 -17.79
CA GLN A 6 -6.28 -25.49 -16.71
C GLN A 6 -5.64 -25.22 -15.34
N ASP A 7 -4.45 -25.79 -15.08
CA ASP A 7 -3.71 -25.54 -13.83
C ASP A 7 -3.28 -24.07 -13.72
N ARG A 8 -2.88 -23.45 -14.84
CA ARG A 8 -2.49 -22.02 -14.87
C ARG A 8 -3.65 -21.09 -14.61
N LEU A 9 -4.83 -21.38 -15.17
CA LEU A 9 -6.05 -20.59 -14.92
C LEU A 9 -6.51 -20.69 -13.46
N ASN A 10 -6.37 -21.88 -12.86
CA ASN A 10 -6.71 -22.08 -11.44
C ASN A 10 -5.74 -21.34 -10.50
N ILE A 11 -4.47 -21.22 -10.86
CA ILE A 11 -3.50 -20.43 -10.09
C ILE A 11 -3.84 -18.93 -10.15
N ASN A 12 -4.19 -18.42 -11.34
CA ASN A 12 -4.53 -17.01 -11.50
C ASN A 12 -5.78 -16.61 -10.72
N SER A 13 -6.84 -17.45 -10.73
CA SER A 13 -8.06 -17.17 -9.97
C SER A 13 -7.82 -17.13 -8.45
N GLN A 14 -6.94 -17.99 -7.93
CA GLN A 14 -6.55 -17.97 -6.53
C GLN A 14 -5.77 -16.71 -6.15
N LEU A 15 -4.89 -16.25 -7.05
CA LEU A 15 -4.12 -15.01 -6.85
C LEU A 15 -5.04 -13.78 -6.85
N GLU A 16 -5.96 -13.68 -7.80
CA GLU A 16 -6.97 -12.61 -7.87
C GLU A 16 -7.87 -12.60 -6.62
N HIS A 17 -8.24 -13.79 -6.13
CA HIS A 17 -8.98 -13.92 -4.88
C HIS A 17 -8.20 -13.34 -3.69
N LEU A 18 -6.90 -13.63 -3.61
CA LEU A 18 -6.05 -13.13 -2.53
C LEU A 18 -5.86 -11.60 -2.60
N GLN A 19 -5.64 -11.07 -3.81
CA GLN A 19 -5.54 -9.63 -4.05
C GLN A 19 -6.82 -8.88 -3.69
N SER A 20 -7.98 -9.49 -3.92
CA SER A 20 -9.28 -8.91 -3.54
C SER A 20 -9.47 -8.85 -2.02
N LYS A 21 -8.91 -9.81 -1.28
CA LYS A 21 -9.04 -9.91 0.17
C LYS A 21 -8.01 -9.06 0.92
N TYR A 22 -6.78 -9.05 0.44
CA TYR A 22 -5.65 -8.37 1.08
C TYR A 22 -5.07 -7.34 0.12
N VAL A 23 -5.49 -6.10 0.32
CA VAL A 23 -4.96 -4.94 -0.40
C VAL A 23 -3.44 -4.87 -0.22
N GLY A 24 -2.71 -4.68 -1.32
CA GLY A 24 -1.25 -4.64 -1.32
C GLY A 24 -0.56 -5.96 -1.69
N THR A 25 -1.32 -7.04 -1.90
CA THR A 25 -0.77 -8.30 -2.44
C THR A 25 -0.22 -8.08 -3.85
N GLY A 26 1.09 -8.22 -4.03
CA GLY A 26 1.77 -8.02 -5.31
C GLY A 26 1.68 -9.22 -6.28
N HIS A 27 2.17 -9.02 -7.49
CA HIS A 27 2.41 -10.02 -8.53
C HIS A 27 3.74 -9.74 -9.24
N ALA A 28 4.13 -10.60 -10.19
CA ALA A 28 5.43 -10.48 -10.88
C ALA A 28 5.61 -9.14 -11.61
N ASP A 29 4.52 -8.57 -12.13
CA ASP A 29 4.53 -7.31 -12.87
C ASP A 29 4.20 -6.08 -12.01
N THR A 30 4.19 -6.21 -10.68
CA THR A 30 3.99 -5.07 -9.79
C THR A 30 5.12 -4.06 -9.97
N THR A 31 4.75 -2.84 -10.32
CA THR A 31 5.72 -1.77 -10.56
C THR A 31 6.36 -1.31 -9.25
N ARG A 32 7.56 -0.73 -9.34
CA ARG A 32 8.22 -0.09 -8.20
C ARG A 32 7.31 0.98 -7.55
N PHE A 33 6.52 1.69 -8.37
CA PHE A 33 5.61 2.72 -7.88
C PHE A 33 4.49 2.11 -7.02
N GLU A 34 3.81 1.08 -7.51
CA GLU A 34 2.74 0.39 -6.78
C GLU A 34 3.23 -0.23 -5.47
N TRP A 35 4.42 -0.85 -5.50
CA TRP A 35 5.03 -1.40 -4.29
C TRP A 35 5.28 -0.31 -3.23
N ASN A 36 5.93 0.79 -3.62
CA ASN A 36 6.21 1.90 -2.72
C ASN A 36 4.93 2.58 -2.21
N LEU A 37 3.89 2.66 -3.05
CA LEU A 37 2.58 3.20 -2.68
C LEU A 37 1.97 2.40 -1.51
N ASN A 38 1.99 1.08 -1.62
CA ASN A 38 1.48 0.20 -0.57
C ASN A 38 2.30 0.33 0.73
N ILE A 39 3.63 0.27 0.64
CA ILE A 39 4.52 0.41 1.81
C ILE A 39 4.29 1.72 2.57
N LYS A 40 4.15 2.85 1.86
CA LYS A 40 3.88 4.13 2.53
C LYS A 40 2.50 4.18 3.16
N ARG A 41 1.48 3.61 2.51
CA ARG A 41 0.12 3.53 3.08
C ARG A 41 0.11 2.67 4.34
N ASP A 42 0.78 1.53 4.34
CA ASP A 42 0.91 0.65 5.52
C ASP A 42 1.64 1.33 6.67
N THR A 43 2.67 2.13 6.35
CA THR A 43 3.39 2.95 7.33
C THR A 43 2.45 3.97 7.96
N TYR A 44 1.72 4.77 7.17
CA TYR A 44 0.77 5.74 7.71
C TYR A 44 -0.36 5.07 8.51
N ALA A 45 -0.84 3.89 8.07
CA ALA A 45 -1.87 3.14 8.78
C ALA A 45 -1.36 2.71 10.17
N SER A 46 -0.11 2.26 10.24
CA SER A 46 0.55 1.92 11.50
C SER A 46 0.74 3.14 12.40
N LEU A 47 1.12 4.30 11.85
CA LEU A 47 1.28 5.56 12.60
C LEU A 47 -0.04 6.06 13.20
N VAL A 48 -1.15 5.93 12.47
CA VAL A 48 -2.48 6.35 12.94
C VAL A 48 -3.06 5.36 13.97
N GLY A 49 -2.83 4.06 13.75
CA GLY A 49 -3.34 2.97 14.58
C GLY A 49 -2.64 2.85 15.94
N HIS A 50 -1.32 3.05 15.99
CA HIS A 50 -0.56 2.94 17.24
C HIS A 50 -0.46 4.31 17.93
N HIS A 51 -1.11 4.44 19.10
CA HIS A 51 -1.13 5.68 19.85
C HIS A 51 0.28 6.17 20.25
N SER A 52 1.19 5.27 20.61
CA SER A 52 2.58 5.62 20.95
C SER A 52 3.31 6.30 19.81
N LEU A 53 3.15 5.80 18.58
CA LEU A 53 3.77 6.38 17.38
C LEU A 53 3.14 7.73 17.02
N ALA A 54 1.80 7.82 17.05
CA ALA A 54 1.11 9.10 16.81
C ALA A 54 1.56 10.18 17.80
N THR A 55 1.69 9.84 19.08
CA THR A 55 2.13 10.77 20.13
C THR A 55 3.59 11.17 19.97
N TYR A 56 4.47 10.24 19.58
CA TYR A 56 5.87 10.56 19.27
C TYR A 56 5.98 11.63 18.18
N HIS A 57 5.22 11.47 17.08
CA HIS A 57 5.18 12.46 16.01
C HIS A 57 4.53 13.79 16.45
N ALA A 58 3.47 13.73 17.26
CA ALA A 58 2.82 14.93 17.79
C ALA A 58 3.77 15.79 18.65
N ILE A 59 4.61 15.15 19.47
CA ILE A 59 5.63 15.84 20.26
C ILE A 59 6.72 16.42 19.34
N ALA A 60 7.19 15.66 18.35
CA ALA A 60 8.23 16.10 17.44
C ALA A 60 7.80 17.30 16.55
N GLU A 61 6.56 17.29 16.08
CA GLU A 61 6.00 18.36 15.24
C GLU A 61 5.38 19.52 16.05
N ASN A 62 5.29 19.37 17.38
CA ASN A 62 4.61 20.31 18.27
C ASN A 62 3.17 20.63 17.82
N GLU A 63 2.45 19.59 17.43
CA GLU A 63 1.07 19.67 16.95
C GLU A 63 0.15 18.77 17.76
N SER A 64 -1.14 19.09 17.77
CA SER A 64 -2.11 18.22 18.43
C SER A 64 -2.12 16.82 17.79
N ILE A 65 -2.27 15.77 18.61
CA ILE A 65 -2.33 14.37 18.13
C ILE A 65 -3.42 14.21 17.05
N GLY A 66 -4.56 14.90 17.22
CA GLY A 66 -5.64 14.89 16.23
C GLY A 66 -5.23 15.47 14.88
N ARG A 67 -4.48 16.58 14.87
CA ARG A 67 -3.97 17.18 13.62
C ARG A 67 -2.94 16.28 12.95
N VAL A 68 -2.02 15.69 13.70
CA VAL A 68 -1.01 14.78 13.14
C VAL A 68 -1.68 13.55 12.51
N LYS A 69 -2.66 12.95 13.18
CA LYS A 69 -3.46 11.85 12.60
C LYS A 69 -4.22 12.26 11.35
N TYR A 70 -4.81 13.45 11.35
CA TYR A 70 -5.47 14.01 10.17
C TYR A 70 -4.50 14.15 9.00
N ASN A 71 -3.32 14.72 9.24
CA ASN A 71 -2.27 14.88 8.23
C ASN A 71 -1.83 13.53 7.66
N PHE A 72 -1.64 12.50 8.51
CA PHE A 72 -1.30 11.16 8.04
C PHE A 72 -2.37 10.57 7.12
N VAL A 73 -3.64 10.70 7.48
CA VAL A 73 -4.75 10.20 6.63
C VAL A 73 -4.81 10.97 5.30
N GLN A 74 -4.61 12.29 5.30
CA GLN A 74 -4.55 13.06 4.05
C GLN A 74 -3.40 12.61 3.14
N ASN A 75 -2.23 12.35 3.74
CA ASN A 75 -1.04 11.91 3.00
C ASN A 75 -1.15 10.48 2.44
N MET A 76 -2.15 9.67 2.85
CA MET A 76 -2.38 8.33 2.29
C MET A 76 -2.91 8.36 0.84
N LEU A 77 -3.47 9.48 0.37
CA LEU A 77 -4.05 9.58 -0.97
C LEU A 77 -2.97 9.44 -2.06
N PHE A 78 -1.95 10.30 -2.01
CA PHE A 78 -0.82 10.31 -2.94
C PHE A 78 0.54 10.40 -2.23
N PRO A 79 0.93 9.38 -1.44
CA PRO A 79 2.16 9.43 -0.64
C PRO A 79 3.45 9.38 -1.50
N CYS A 80 3.34 8.94 -2.75
CA CYS A 80 4.44 8.88 -3.72
C CYS A 80 4.31 9.93 -4.84
N GLY A 81 3.34 10.85 -4.77
CA GLY A 81 3.01 11.74 -5.87
C GLY A 81 2.21 11.05 -6.99
N LEU A 82 2.23 11.66 -8.17
CA LEU A 82 1.57 11.13 -9.36
C LEU A 82 2.26 9.85 -9.85
N PRO A 83 1.51 8.88 -10.37
CA PRO A 83 2.10 7.71 -11.02
C PRO A 83 2.97 8.14 -12.21
N PRO A 84 4.09 7.43 -12.47
CA PRO A 84 4.87 7.68 -13.67
C PRO A 84 4.01 7.45 -14.92
N GLU A 85 4.30 8.20 -15.99
CA GLU A 85 3.72 7.92 -17.30
C GLU A 85 4.05 6.47 -17.67
N ARG A 86 3.05 5.73 -18.15
CA ARG A 86 3.30 4.36 -18.64
C ARG A 86 4.03 4.53 -19.96
N ASP A 87 5.17 3.87 -20.12
CA ASP A 87 5.78 3.73 -21.43
C ASP A 87 4.81 2.92 -22.29
N ASP A 88 4.19 3.57 -23.28
CA ASP A 88 3.35 2.91 -24.28
C ASP A 88 4.29 2.11 -25.21
N ASP A 89 4.35 0.79 -25.03
CA ASP A 89 4.83 -0.17 -26.05
C ASP A 89 3.66 -0.65 -26.92
#